data_AF-U2FK97-F1
#
_entry.id   AF-U2FK97-F1
#
_cell.length_a   1.000
_cell.length_b   1.000
_cell.length_c   1.000
_cell.angle_alpha   90.00
_cell.angle_beta   90.00
_cell.angle_gamma   90.00
#
_symmetry.space_group_name_H-M   'P 1'
#
loop_
_entity.id
_entity.type
_entity.pdbx_description
1 polymer ?
#
loop_
_entity_poly.entity_id
_entity_poly.type
_entity_poly.pdbx_seq_one_letter_code
_entity_poly.pdbx_strand_id
1 'polypeptide(L)'
;MISYDEINNLGSQDLLINCTPCGMHPNIDESPVKKEDMENFNIAIDTIYNPKETLFLKNAKKLGLTNINGLFMLVGQAIKAQELWNDLTIDEKIISDIYNRVLKLI
;
A
#
# COMPACT_ATOMS: atom_id res chain seq x y z
N MET A 1 -19.61 9.31 3.33
CA MET A 1 -18.32 10.00 3.11
C MET A 1 -18.02 10.79 4.36
N ILE A 2 -16.78 10.76 4.81
CA ILE A 2 -16.28 11.52 5.95
C ILE A 2 -15.11 12.42 5.49
N SER A 3 -14.82 13.47 6.23
CA SER A 3 -13.60 14.27 6.06
C SER A 3 -12.41 13.65 6.79
N TYR A 4 -11.20 14.17 6.53
CA TYR A 4 -10.00 13.74 7.27
C TYR A 4 -10.08 14.03 8.77
N ASP A 5 -10.73 15.13 9.16
CA ASP A 5 -10.88 15.51 10.57
C ASP A 5 -11.79 14.56 11.36
N GLU A 6 -12.60 13.76 10.66
CA GLU A 6 -13.53 12.81 11.27
C GLU A 6 -12.92 11.41 11.48
N ILE A 7 -11.70 11.14 10.98
CA ILE A 7 -11.08 9.80 11.03
C ILE A 7 -10.88 9.33 12.48
N ASN A 8 -10.43 10.21 13.38
CA ASN A 8 -10.25 9.87 14.81
C ASN A 8 -11.57 9.53 15.53
N ASN A 9 -12.71 9.99 15.00
CA ASN A 9 -14.02 9.73 15.60
C ASN A 9 -14.59 8.37 15.18
N LEU A 10 -13.92 7.68 14.24
CA LEU A 10 -14.27 6.31 13.91
C LEU A 10 -13.94 5.41 15.12
N GLY A 11 -14.86 4.50 15.43
CA GLY A 11 -14.52 3.36 16.28
C GLY A 11 -13.48 2.46 15.60
N SER A 12 -13.13 1.34 16.23
CA SER A 12 -12.18 0.38 15.66
C SER A 12 -12.56 0.00 14.22
N GLN A 13 -11.57 0.07 13.34
CA GLN A 13 -11.65 -0.27 11.92
C GLN A 13 -10.60 -1.33 11.57
N ASP A 14 -10.86 -2.12 10.55
CA ASP A 14 -9.92 -3.16 10.14
C ASP A 14 -8.81 -2.63 9.23
N LEU A 15 -9.15 -1.74 8.29
CA LEU A 15 -8.30 -1.43 7.16
C LEU A 15 -8.28 0.05 6.79
N LEU A 16 -7.08 0.58 6.58
CA LEU A 16 -6.83 1.90 6.02
C LEU A 16 -5.99 1.76 4.74
N ILE A 17 -6.46 2.32 3.62
CA ILE A 17 -5.77 2.23 2.32
C ILE A 17 -5.44 3.62 1.80
N ASN A 18 -4.15 3.91 1.56
CA ASN A 18 -3.71 5.09 0.82
C ASN A 18 -3.69 4.80 -0.69
N CYS A 19 -4.60 5.45 -1.42
CA CYS A 19 -4.66 5.45 -2.88
C CYS A 19 -4.21 6.77 -3.51
N THR A 20 -3.64 7.68 -2.72
CA THR A 20 -3.16 8.99 -3.17
C THR A 20 -1.66 8.96 -3.45
N PRO A 21 -1.10 9.92 -4.20
CA PRO A 21 0.34 10.03 -4.39
C PRO A 21 1.09 10.63 -3.17
N CYS A 22 0.41 10.96 -2.08
CA CYS A 22 1.02 11.58 -0.91
C CYS A 22 2.01 10.61 -0.23
N GLY A 23 3.26 11.03 -0.05
CA GLY A 23 4.36 10.18 0.44
C GLY A 23 5.18 9.48 -0.66
N MET A 24 4.82 9.67 -1.93
CA MET A 24 5.58 9.13 -3.07
C MET A 24 6.84 9.97 -3.35
N HIS A 25 7.92 9.34 -3.83
CA HIS A 25 9.12 10.07 -4.25
C HIS A 25 8.78 11.18 -5.27
N PRO A 26 9.30 12.42 -5.10
CA PRO A 26 10.33 12.84 -4.13
C PRO A 26 9.80 13.31 -2.76
N ASN A 27 8.49 13.47 -2.59
CA ASN A 27 7.85 14.01 -1.38
C ASN A 27 7.67 12.94 -0.28
N ILE A 28 8.78 12.34 0.13
CA ILE A 28 8.78 11.15 1.01
C ILE A 28 8.45 11.43 2.49
N ASP A 29 8.44 12.70 2.87
CA ASP A 29 8.16 13.16 4.24
C ASP A 29 6.69 13.55 4.45
N GLU A 30 5.82 13.25 3.49
CA GLU A 30 4.38 13.50 3.55
C GLU A 30 3.59 12.21 3.84
N SER A 31 2.43 12.37 4.48
CA SER A 31 1.46 11.30 4.75
C SER A 31 0.04 11.86 4.58
N PRO A 32 -0.91 11.10 3.99
CA PRO A 32 -2.27 11.58 3.80
C PRO A 32 -3.04 11.76 5.12
N VAL A 33 -2.62 11.05 6.17
CA VAL A 33 -3.20 11.10 7.51
C VAL A 33 -2.10 11.29 8.56
N LYS A 34 -2.47 11.82 9.72
CA LYS A 34 -1.57 11.88 10.88
C LYS A 34 -1.42 10.49 11.49
N LYS A 35 -0.43 10.32 12.37
CA LYS A 35 -0.19 9.04 13.03
C LYS A 35 -1.37 8.68 13.96
N GLU A 36 -1.91 9.67 14.66
CA GLU A 36 -2.99 9.51 15.63
C GLU A 36 -4.27 9.00 14.95
N ASP A 37 -4.53 9.43 13.71
CA ASP A 37 -5.65 8.98 12.88
C ASP A 37 -5.63 7.47 12.59
N MET A 38 -4.47 6.82 12.77
CA MET A 38 -4.26 5.40 12.49
C MET A 38 -4.45 4.51 13.71
N GLU A 39 -4.61 5.07 14.92
CA GLU A 39 -4.65 4.30 16.18
C GLU A 39 -5.84 3.33 16.27
N ASN A 40 -6.95 3.65 15.60
CA ASN A 40 -8.14 2.82 15.57
C ASN A 40 -8.11 1.74 14.49
N PHE A 41 -7.00 1.55 13.77
CA PHE A 41 -6.89 0.62 12.63
C PHE A 41 -5.99 -0.57 12.94
N ASN A 42 -6.28 -1.72 12.31
CA ASN A 42 -5.48 -2.94 12.42
C ASN A 42 -4.46 -3.11 11.27
N ILE A 43 -4.81 -2.64 10.07
CA ILE A 43 -4.04 -2.85 8.84
C ILE A 43 -3.94 -1.53 8.06
N ALA A 44 -2.75 -1.24 7.54
CA ALA A 44 -2.47 -0.12 6.65
C ALA A 44 -1.92 -0.63 5.31
N ILE A 45 -2.56 -0.27 4.20
CA ILE A 45 -2.10 -0.58 2.84
C ILE A 45 -1.78 0.72 2.13
N ASP A 46 -0.65 0.77 1.45
CA ASP A 46 -0.28 1.88 0.60
C ASP A 46 -0.13 1.39 -0.84
N THR A 47 -0.77 2.06 -1.79
CA THR A 47 -0.60 1.76 -3.23
C THR A 47 0.75 2.26 -3.77
N ILE A 48 1.47 3.09 -3.00
CA ILE A 48 2.82 3.54 -3.33
C ILE A 48 3.82 2.40 -3.12
N TYR A 49 4.71 2.21 -4.10
CA TYR A 49 5.81 1.25 -4.04
C TYR A 49 7.21 1.92 -4.04
N ASN A 50 7.29 3.22 -4.37
CA ASN A 50 8.52 4.01 -4.33
C ASN A 50 8.28 5.34 -3.58
N PRO A 51 8.83 5.52 -2.36
CA PRO A 51 9.78 4.65 -1.68
C PRO A 51 9.14 3.34 -1.19
N LYS A 52 9.97 2.34 -0.88
CA LYS A 52 9.53 1.03 -0.36
C LYS A 52 8.73 1.13 0.95
N GLU A 53 9.05 2.12 1.78
CA GLU A 53 8.40 2.40 3.06
C GLU A 53 8.12 3.92 3.14
N THR A 54 6.87 4.33 2.88
CA THR A 54 6.39 5.72 2.98
C THR A 54 6.27 6.18 4.43
N LEU A 55 6.13 7.48 4.69
CA LEU A 55 5.86 7.97 6.05
C LEU A 55 4.58 7.36 6.64
N PHE A 56 3.55 7.16 5.81
CA PHE A 56 2.32 6.45 6.17
C PHE A 56 2.61 5.03 6.70
N LEU A 57 3.37 4.22 5.96
CA LEU A 57 3.73 2.86 6.38
C LEU A 57 4.68 2.85 7.59
N LYS A 58 5.59 3.83 7.71
CA LYS A 58 6.43 4.01 8.91
C LYS A 58 5.58 4.27 10.15
N ASN A 59 4.53 5.09 10.03
CA ASN A 59 3.62 5.40 11.12
C ASN A 59 2.79 4.16 11.51
N ALA A 60 2.25 3.43 10.53
CA ALA A 60 1.56 2.15 10.76
C ALA A 60 2.44 1.17 11.53
N LYS A 61 3.69 0.98 11.08
CA LYS A 61 4.65 0.09 11.73
C LYS A 61 4.99 0.52 13.16
N LYS A 62 5.11 1.81 13.44
CA LYS A 62 5.34 2.34 14.80
C LYS A 62 4.17 2.08 15.74
N LEU A 63 2.96 1.95 15.21
CA LEU A 63 1.73 1.63 15.95
C LEU A 63 1.47 0.12 16.03
N GLY A 64 2.31 -0.71 15.40
CA GLY A 64 2.15 -2.17 15.39
C GLY A 64 1.11 -2.69 14.39
N LEU A 65 0.67 -1.86 13.44
CA LEU A 65 -0.26 -2.29 12.39
C LEU A 65 0.43 -3.23 11.40
N THR A 66 -0.34 -4.19 10.88
CA THR A 66 0.05 -4.91 9.67
C THR A 66 0.15 -3.90 8.53
N ASN A 67 1.26 -3.89 7.81
CA ASN A 67 1.51 -2.89 6.78
C ASN A 67 1.98 -3.53 5.47
N ILE A 68 1.44 -3.05 4.35
CA ILE A 68 1.68 -3.59 2.99
C ILE A 68 1.88 -2.42 2.02
N ASN A 69 2.92 -2.47 1.20
CA ASN A 69 3.17 -1.47 0.15
C ASN A 69 2.60 -1.89 -1.21
N GLY A 70 2.71 -0.98 -2.18
CA GLY A 70 2.07 -1.14 -3.48
C GLY A 70 2.77 -2.10 -4.43
N LEU A 71 3.93 -2.67 -4.07
CA LEU A 71 4.73 -3.44 -5.02
C LEU A 71 4.01 -4.71 -5.47
N PHE A 72 3.30 -5.39 -4.56
CA PHE A 72 2.54 -6.58 -4.93
C PHE A 72 1.40 -6.26 -5.90
N MET A 73 0.70 -5.13 -5.65
CA MET A 73 -0.32 -4.60 -6.57
C MET A 73 0.28 -4.27 -7.94
N LEU A 74 1.44 -3.62 -7.99
CA LEU A 74 2.14 -3.28 -9.24
C LEU A 74 2.44 -4.52 -10.09
N VAL A 75 2.92 -5.60 -9.46
CA VAL A 75 3.19 -6.86 -10.17
C VAL A 75 1.90 -7.55 -10.60
N GLY A 76 0.92 -7.64 -9.71
CA GLY A 76 -0.36 -8.30 -10.00
C GLY A 76 -1.10 -7.65 -11.17
N GLN A 77 -1.15 -6.31 -11.21
CA GLN A 77 -1.80 -5.61 -12.33
C GLN A 77 -1.04 -5.78 -13.65
N ALA A 78 0.30 -5.85 -13.62
CA ALA A 78 1.10 -6.09 -14.82
C ALA A 78 0.88 -7.50 -15.39
N ILE A 79 0.81 -8.51 -14.52
CA ILE A 79 0.43 -9.87 -14.93
C ILE A 79 -0.98 -9.88 -15.51
N LYS A 80 -1.94 -9.20 -14.88
CA LYS A 80 -3.31 -9.17 -15.38
C LYS A 80 -3.42 -8.52 -16.77
N ALA A 81 -2.66 -7.45 -17.01
CA ALA A 81 -2.57 -6.84 -18.33
C ALA A 81 -2.00 -7.82 -19.36
N GLN A 82 -0.98 -8.60 -19.01
CA GLN A 82 -0.36 -9.57 -19.90
C GLN A 82 -1.31 -10.73 -20.28
N GLU A 83 -2.12 -11.21 -19.33
CA GLU A 83 -3.18 -12.18 -19.62
C GLU A 83 -4.17 -11.65 -20.66
N LEU A 84 -4.64 -10.42 -20.47
CA LEU A 84 -5.64 -9.78 -21.35
C LEU A 84 -5.10 -9.52 -22.75
N TRP A 85 -3.84 -9.08 -22.88
CA TRP A 85 -3.25 -8.76 -24.18
C TRP A 85 -2.94 -9.99 -25.03
N ASN A 86 -2.70 -11.14 -24.39
CA ASN A 86 -2.25 -12.34 -25.08
C ASN A 86 -3.27 -13.50 -25.02
N ASP A 87 -4.47 -13.24 -24.48
CA ASP A 87 -5.54 -14.23 -24.30
C ASP A 87 -5.05 -15.54 -23.68
N LEU A 88 -4.31 -15.40 -22.57
CA LEU A 88 -3.73 -16.54 -21.84
C LEU A 88 -3.97 -16.41 -20.34
N THR A 89 -3.81 -17.52 -19.63
CA THR A 89 -3.85 -17.55 -18.17
C THR A 89 -2.45 -17.78 -17.61
N ILE A 90 -2.05 -16.96 -16.64
CA ILE A 90 -0.75 -17.06 -15.97
C ILE A 90 -0.98 -17.64 -14.57
N ASP A 91 -0.17 -18.63 -14.18
CA ASP A 91 -0.22 -19.18 -12.82
C ASP A 91 0.08 -18.06 -11.79
N GLU A 92 -0.79 -17.90 -10.79
CA GLU A 92 -0.66 -16.89 -9.74
C GLU A 92 0.70 -16.95 -9.01
N LYS A 93 1.35 -18.12 -8.96
CA LYS A 93 2.70 -18.28 -8.40
C LYS A 93 3.73 -17.36 -9.06
N ILE A 94 3.54 -17.04 -10.34
CA ILE A 94 4.42 -16.14 -11.09
C ILE A 94 4.38 -14.72 -10.51
N ILE A 95 3.25 -14.28 -9.93
CA ILE A 95 3.15 -12.98 -9.26
C ILE A 95 4.12 -12.95 -8.07
N SER A 96 4.11 -13.98 -7.23
CA SER A 96 5.03 -14.08 -6.09
C SER A 96 6.50 -14.15 -6.53
N ASP A 97 6.80 -14.91 -7.59
CA ASP A 97 8.16 -15.03 -8.11
C ASP A 97 8.69 -13.69 -8.64
N ILE A 98 7.89 -12.97 -9.43
CA ILE A 98 8.26 -11.66 -9.96
C ILE A 98 8.37 -10.64 -8.83
N TYR A 99 7.42 -10.61 -7.90
CA TYR A 99 7.48 -9.75 -6.72
C TYR A 99 8.81 -9.93 -5.97
N ASN A 100 9.19 -11.16 -5.66
CA ASN A 100 10.43 -11.47 -4.95
C ASN A 100 11.69 -11.08 -5.74
N ARG A 101 11.64 -11.14 -7.07
CA ARG A 101 12.75 -10.69 -7.94
C ARG A 101 12.86 -9.18 -7.95
N VAL A 102 11.76 -8.46 -8.13
CA VAL A 102 11.74 -6.99 -8.16
C VAL A 102 12.12 -6.41 -6.79
N LEU A 103 11.65 -7.03 -5.71
CA LEU A 103 11.98 -6.61 -4.33
C LEU A 103 13.49 -6.62 -4.02
N LYS A 104 14.28 -7.43 -4.74
CA LYS A 104 15.75 -7.48 -4.59
C LYS A 104 16.48 -6.40 -5.40
N LEU A 105 15.79 -5.74 -6.34
CA LEU A 105 16.36 -4.71 -7.20
C LEU A 105 16.15 -3.29 -6.65
N ILE A 106 15.29 -3.14 -5.63
CA ILE A 106 14.88 -1.86 -5.04
C ILE A 106 15.14 -1.79 -3.53
#